data_AF-A0A351FX37-F1
#
_entry.id   AF-A0A351FX37-F1
#
_cell.length_a   1.000
_cell.length_b   1.000
_cell.length_c   1.000
_cell.angle_alpha   90.00
_cell.angle_beta   90.00
_cell.angle_gamma   90.00
#
_symmetry.space_group_name_H-M   'P 1'
#
loop_
_entity.id
_entity.type
_entity.pdbx_description
1 polymer ?
#
loop_
_entity_poly.entity_id
_entity_poly.type
_entity_poly.pdbx_seq_one_letter_code
_entity_poly.pdbx_strand_id
1 'polypeptide(L)'
;MGGDMQPQGHAQVLVNMIDFGMNPQAAGDAARVRHLGSATPTGQKAQGGGTLVVESGVSDEVIRALRSRGHEVRRGKGGFGGYQGILIDWQNKTLQGASESRKDGAAVGY
;
A
#
# COMPACT_ATOMS: atom_id res chain seq x y z
N MET A 1 12.99 2.82 -0.04
CA MET A 1 12.36 2.93 -1.37
C MET A 1 12.04 1.54 -1.93
N GLY A 2 10.98 1.41 -2.72
CA GLY A 2 10.25 0.14 -2.94
C GLY A 2 10.16 -0.39 -4.37
N GLY A 3 10.96 0.09 -5.33
CA GLY A 3 10.91 -0.39 -6.73
C GLY A 3 9.48 -0.38 -7.29
N ASP A 4 9.04 -1.50 -7.83
CA ASP A 4 7.70 -1.70 -8.43
C ASP A 4 6.55 -1.58 -7.41
N MET A 5 6.86 -1.63 -6.11
CA MET A 5 5.87 -1.40 -5.06
C MET A 5 5.48 0.09 -4.95
N GLN A 6 6.30 1.02 -5.44
CA GLN A 6 6.01 2.46 -5.35
C GLN A 6 4.66 2.82 -6.01
N PRO A 7 4.42 2.54 -7.30
CA PRO A 7 3.14 2.87 -7.92
C PRO A 7 1.97 2.09 -7.28
N GLN A 8 2.19 0.83 -6.87
CA GLN A 8 1.17 0.02 -6.20
C GLN A 8 0.75 0.63 -4.86
N GLY A 9 1.72 1.06 -4.05
CA GLY A 9 1.47 1.65 -2.74
C GLY A 9 0.81 3.02 -2.84
N HIS A 10 1.25 3.88 -3.76
CA HIS A 10 0.62 5.19 -3.97
C HIS A 10 -0.84 5.07 -4.39
N ALA A 11 -1.15 4.16 -5.32
CA ALA A 11 -2.53 3.92 -5.74
C ALA A 11 -3.42 3.48 -4.57
N GLN A 12 -2.93 2.56 -3.72
CA GLN A 12 -3.67 2.11 -2.54
C GLN A 12 -3.91 3.24 -1.53
N VAL A 13 -2.91 4.07 -1.25
CA VAL A 13 -3.07 5.22 -0.33
C VAL A 13 -4.07 6.22 -0.89
N LEU A 14 -3.99 6.55 -2.19
CA LEU A 14 -4.93 7.48 -2.82
C LEU A 14 -6.36 6.94 -2.84
N VAL A 15 -6.56 5.66 -3.15
CA VAL A 15 -7.87 4.99 -3.04
C VAL A 15 -8.42 5.10 -1.62
N ASN A 16 -7.59 4.84 -0.61
CA ASN A 16 -8.00 4.98 0.79
C ASN A 16 -8.43 6.41 1.15
N MET A 17 -7.73 7.43 0.66
CA MET A 17 -8.08 8.83 0.92
C MET A 17 -9.30 9.29 0.14
N ILE A 18 -9.38 8.95 -1.15
CA ILE A 18 -10.39 9.47 -2.08
C ILE A 18 -11.68 8.67 -1.98
N ASP A 19 -11.60 7.34 -2.09
CA ASP A 19 -12.78 6.47 -2.17
C ASP A 19 -13.31 6.10 -0.78
N PHE A 20 -12.42 5.93 0.19
CA PHE A 20 -12.77 5.55 1.58
C PHE A 20 -12.73 6.71 2.58
N GLY A 21 -12.41 7.93 2.13
CA GLY A 21 -12.43 9.14 2.96
C GLY A 21 -11.47 9.10 4.15
N MET A 22 -10.42 8.29 4.10
CA MET A 22 -9.46 8.18 5.20
C MET A 22 -8.57 9.43 5.27
N ASN A 23 -8.21 9.84 6.49
CA ASN A 23 -7.16 10.83 6.68
C ASN A 23 -5.79 10.27 6.23
N PRO A 24 -4.76 11.12 6.01
CA PRO A 24 -3.47 10.68 5.48
C PRO A 24 -2.80 9.55 6.28
N GLN A 25 -2.88 9.59 7.62
CA GLN A 25 -2.25 8.58 8.47
C GLN A 25 -3.01 7.25 8.39
N ALA A 26 -4.33 7.27 8.52
CA ALA A 26 -5.18 6.09 8.40
C ALA A 26 -5.04 5.42 7.02
N ALA A 27 -4.94 6.24 5.95
CA ALA A 27 -4.74 5.73 4.60
C ALA A 27 -3.41 4.99 4.41
N GLY A 28 -2.34 5.46 5.05
CA GLY A 28 -1.03 4.81 5.05
C GLY A 28 -0.94 3.57 5.95
N ASP A 29 -1.67 3.57 7.07
CA ASP A 29 -1.67 2.46 8.04
C ASP A 29 -2.52 1.28 7.60
N ALA A 30 -3.52 1.52 6.75
CA ALA A 30 -4.36 0.46 6.17
C ALA A 30 -3.49 -0.69 5.57
N ALA A 31 -4.00 -1.91 5.70
CA ALA A 31 -3.32 -3.10 5.22
C ALA A 31 -3.15 -3.04 3.70
N ARG A 32 -1.94 -3.28 3.20
CA ARG A 32 -1.60 -3.22 1.78
C ARG A 32 -1.48 -4.61 1.15
N VAL A 33 -1.57 -4.58 -0.17
CA VAL A 33 -1.25 -5.70 -1.05
C VAL A 33 -0.06 -5.34 -1.93
N ARG A 34 0.72 -6.36 -2.32
CA ARG A 34 1.84 -6.24 -3.25
C ARG A 34 1.77 -7.38 -4.25
N HIS A 35 1.74 -7.05 -5.53
CA HIS A 35 1.85 -8.03 -6.60
C HIS A 35 3.31 -8.24 -6.99
N LEU A 36 3.71 -9.51 -7.12
CA LEU A 36 5.04 -9.97 -7.51
C LEU A 36 4.97 -10.78 -8.79
N GLY A 37 6.07 -10.85 -9.54
CA GLY A 37 6.18 -11.65 -10.76
C GLY A 37 5.63 -10.98 -12.01
N SER A 38 5.25 -9.70 -11.91
CA SER A 38 5.01 -8.84 -13.08
C SER A 38 6.32 -8.41 -13.74
N ALA A 39 6.23 -7.89 -14.97
CA ALA A 39 7.37 -7.23 -15.60
C ALA A 39 7.77 -5.98 -14.81
N THR A 40 9.07 -5.73 -14.69
CA THR A 40 9.60 -4.61 -13.90
C THR A 40 10.18 -3.52 -14.81
N PRO A 41 10.22 -2.25 -14.36
CA PRO A 41 10.88 -1.17 -15.08
C PRO A 41 12.39 -1.38 -15.24
N THR A 42 12.98 -2.31 -14.49
CA THR A 42 14.41 -2.68 -14.57
C THR A 42 14.67 -3.81 -15.58
N GLY A 43 13.67 -4.22 -16.36
CA GLY A 43 13.82 -5.17 -17.46
C GLY A 43 13.61 -6.64 -17.08
N GLN A 44 13.18 -6.95 -15.85
CA GLN A 44 12.75 -8.30 -15.54
C GLN A 44 11.41 -8.59 -16.24
N LYS A 45 11.33 -9.74 -16.91
CA LYS A 45 10.11 -10.20 -17.58
C LYS A 45 9.12 -10.77 -16.55
N ALA A 46 7.85 -10.71 -16.89
CA ALA A 46 6.79 -11.35 -16.11
C ALA A 46 7.01 -12.88 -16.02
N GLN A 47 6.64 -13.46 -14.88
CA GLN A 47 6.71 -14.89 -14.59
C GLN A 47 5.28 -15.40 -14.30
N GLY A 48 4.55 -15.75 -15.36
CA GLY A 48 3.15 -16.19 -15.26
C GLY A 48 2.20 -15.09 -14.76
N GLY A 49 1.18 -15.47 -14.00
CA GLY A 49 0.18 -14.54 -13.42
C GLY A 49 0.65 -13.78 -12.17
N GLY A 50 1.81 -14.13 -11.65
CA GLY A 50 2.37 -13.55 -10.43
C GLY A 50 1.67 -13.96 -9.14
N THR A 51 2.16 -13.41 -8.02
CA THR A 51 1.69 -13.73 -6.67
C THR A 51 1.23 -12.46 -5.97
N LEU A 52 0.05 -12.51 -5.36
CA LEU A 52 -0.46 -11.45 -4.49
C LEU A 52 0.01 -11.70 -3.05
N VAL A 53 0.84 -10.80 -2.54
CA VAL A 53 1.28 -10.79 -1.16
C VAL A 53 0.41 -9.82 -0.37
N VAL A 54 -0.16 -10.26 0.74
CA VAL A 54 -1.05 -9.45 1.58
C VAL A 54 -0.55 -9.35 3.02
N GLU A 55 -0.82 -8.22 3.67
CA GLU A 55 -0.49 -8.00 5.08
C GLU A 55 -1.44 -8.73 6.04
N SER A 56 -1.07 -8.75 7.33
CA SER A 56 -1.84 -9.42 8.39
C SER A 56 -3.26 -8.86 8.56
N GLY A 57 -3.47 -7.58 8.27
CA GLY A 57 -4.79 -6.94 8.37
C GLY A 57 -5.83 -7.44 7.36
N VAL A 58 -5.42 -8.18 6.33
CA VAL A 58 -6.35 -8.83 5.40
C VAL A 58 -6.89 -10.13 6.02
N SER A 59 -8.20 -10.29 6.08
CA SER A 59 -8.86 -11.44 6.71
C SER A 59 -8.64 -12.74 5.93
N ASP A 60 -8.67 -13.88 6.62
CA ASP A 60 -8.54 -15.20 5.97
C ASP A 60 -9.71 -15.50 5.03
N GLU A 61 -10.89 -14.91 5.28
CA GLU A 61 -12.03 -15.01 4.38
C GLU A 61 -11.74 -14.36 3.02
N VAL A 62 -11.21 -13.15 3.02
CA VAL A 62 -10.79 -12.46 1.78
C VAL A 62 -9.72 -13.26 1.06
N ILE A 63 -8.73 -13.81 1.78
CA ILE A 63 -7.69 -14.65 1.18
C ILE A 63 -8.28 -15.90 0.52
N ARG A 64 -9.19 -16.61 1.19
CA ARG A 64 -9.88 -17.79 0.62
C ARG A 64 -10.69 -17.41 -0.62
N ALA A 65 -11.41 -16.30 -0.57
CA ALA A 65 -12.24 -15.82 -1.68
C ALA A 65 -11.40 -15.39 -2.90
N LEU A 66 -10.20 -14.85 -2.69
CA LEU A 66 -9.27 -14.56 -3.78
C LEU A 66 -8.69 -15.84 -4.39
N ARG A 67 -8.30 -16.81 -3.54
CA ARG A 67 -7.80 -18.11 -4.00
C ARG A 67 -8.86 -18.89 -4.80
N SER A 68 -10.13 -18.85 -4.39
CA SER A 68 -11.22 -19.50 -5.13
C SER A 68 -11.47 -18.87 -6.51
N ARG A 69 -10.99 -17.64 -6.74
CA ARG A 69 -11.01 -16.96 -8.05
C ARG A 69 -9.74 -17.20 -8.86
N GLY A 70 -8.83 -18.05 -8.40
CA GLY A 70 -7.61 -18.43 -9.10
C GLY A 70 -6.38 -17.57 -8.77
N HIS A 71 -6.46 -16.63 -7.82
CA HIS A 71 -5.30 -15.86 -7.41
C HIS A 71 -4.33 -16.69 -6.56
N GLU A 72 -3.04 -16.62 -6.85
CA GLU A 72 -2.01 -17.09 -5.93
C GLU A 72 -1.81 -16.05 -4.82
N VAL A 73 -2.31 -16.34 -3.62
CA VAL A 73 -2.24 -15.40 -2.48
C VAL A 73 -1.39 -15.96 -1.35
N ARG A 74 -0.45 -15.15 -0.84
CA ARG A 74 0.40 -15.47 0.31
C ARG A 74 0.40 -14.32 1.31
N ARG A 75 0.57 -14.63 2.60
CA ARG A 75 0.90 -13.60 3.60
C ARG A 75 2.38 -13.26 3.48
N GLY A 76 2.72 -11.98 3.63
CA GLY A 76 4.10 -11.53 3.62
C GLY A 76 4.40 -10.57 4.77
N LYS A 77 5.67 -10.53 5.17
CA LYS A 77 6.20 -9.52 6.09
C LYS A 77 7.12 -8.59 5.33
N GLY A 78 6.90 -7.29 5.45
CA GLY A 78 7.76 -6.26 4.87
C GLY A 78 7.64 -6.11 3.35
N GLY A 79 8.36 -5.12 2.81
CA GLY A 79 8.36 -4.82 1.37
C GLY A 79 7.09 -4.14 0.83
N PHE A 80 6.21 -3.64 1.70
CA PHE A 80 4.96 -2.95 1.32
C PHE A 80 5.12 -1.44 1.07
N GLY A 81 6.33 -0.90 1.21
CA GLY A 81 6.60 0.51 0.97
C GLY A 81 7.08 1.25 2.21
N GLY A 82 7.27 2.56 2.02
CA GLY A 82 7.75 3.51 3.02
C GLY A 82 7.03 4.83 2.84
N TYR A 83 5.70 4.81 2.95
CA TYR A 83 4.84 5.97 2.68
C TYR A 83 5.23 7.18 3.54
N GLN A 84 5.25 8.36 2.94
CA GLN A 84 5.34 9.64 3.63
C GLN A 84 4.42 10.59 2.89
N GLY A 85 3.64 11.41 3.60
CA GLY A 85 2.68 12.30 2.96
C GLY A 85 2.41 13.55 3.76
N ILE A 86 2.13 14.64 3.04
CA ILE A 86 1.58 15.87 3.59
C ILE A 86 0.33 16.19 2.77
N LEU A 87 -0.81 16.29 3.44
CA LEU A 87 -2.04 16.82 2.85
C LEU A 87 -2.14 18.31 3.19
N ILE A 88 -2.37 19.12 2.16
CA ILE A 88 -2.65 20.54 2.29
C ILE A 88 -4.16 20.73 2.24
N ASP A 89 -4.77 21.01 3.38
CA ASP A 89 -6.18 21.31 3.48
C ASP A 89 -6.40 22.81 3.29
N TRP A 90 -6.67 23.23 2.05
CA TRP A 90 -6.90 24.63 1.70
C TRP A 90 -8.19 25.20 2.31
N GLN A 91 -9.18 24.35 2.60
CA GLN A 91 -10.46 24.79 3.16
C GLN A 91 -10.30 25.16 4.63
N ASN A 92 -9.63 24.30 5.40
CA ASN A 92 -9.40 24.51 6.83
C ASN A 92 -8.08 25.24 7.14
N LYS A 93 -7.25 25.48 6.13
CA LYS A 93 -5.91 26.11 6.23
C LYS A 93 -4.98 25.35 7.17
N THR A 94 -5.01 24.01 7.10
CA THR A 94 -4.18 23.13 7.91
C THR A 94 -3.28 22.26 7.05
N LEU A 95 -2.18 21.78 7.64
CA LEU A 95 -1.30 20.78 7.06
C LEU A 95 -1.40 19.50 7.89
N GLN A 96 -1.62 18.37 7.23
CA GLN A 96 -1.68 17.06 7.90
C GLN A 96 -0.53 16.20 7.39
N GLY A 97 0.41 15.89 8.28
CA GLY A 97 1.53 14.99 7.98
C GLY A 97 1.20 13.54 8.34
N ALA A 98 1.69 12.60 7.55
CA ALA A 98 1.62 11.18 7.82
C ALA A 98 2.96 10.49 7.53
N SER A 99 3.29 9.53 8.38
CA SER A 99 4.50 8.73 8.27
C SER A 99 4.18 7.25 8.37
N GLU A 100 4.86 6.46 7.55
CA GLU A 100 4.72 5.01 7.53
C GLU A 100 5.06 4.37 8.89
N SER A 101 4.07 3.74 9.52
CA SER A 101 4.22 2.98 10.78
C SER A 101 5.20 1.79 10.67
N ARG A 102 5.45 1.29 9.46
CA ARG A 102 6.38 0.19 9.18
C ARG A 102 7.83 0.64 9.01
N LYS A 103 8.13 1.94 9.21
CA LYS A 103 9.46 2.56 9.05
C LYS A 103 9.75 3.51 10.22
N ASP A 104 11.01 3.87 10.36
CA ASP A 104 11.48 4.73 11.46
C ASP A 104 11.32 6.24 11.14
N GLY A 105 10.41 6.57 10.22
CA GLY A 105 10.11 7.96 9.84
C GLY A 105 9.21 8.65 10.86
N ALA A 106 9.11 9.98 10.75
CA ALA A 106 8.19 10.77 11.56
C ALA A 106 7.59 11.90 10.72
N ALA A 107 6.33 12.24 11.00
CA ALA A 107 5.69 13.46 10.54
C ALA A 107 5.66 14.46 11.71
N VAL A 108 6.22 15.65 11.51
CA VAL A 108 6.33 16.69 12.55
C VAL A 108 5.85 18.01 11.95
N GLY A 109 4.96 18.71 12.66
CA GLY A 109 4.36 19.97 12.24
C GLY A 109 4.19 20.93 13.41
N TYR A 110 3.80 22.17 13.11
CA TYR A 110 3.53 23.26 14.06
C TYR A 110 2.32 24.08 13.61
#